data_AF-A0A2A4NFQ2-F1
#
_entry.id   AF-A0A2A4NFQ2-F1
#
_cell.length_a   1.000
_cell.length_b   1.000
_cell.length_c   1.000
_cell.angle_alpha   90.00
_cell.angle_beta   90.00
_cell.angle_gamma   90.00
#
_symmetry.space_group_name_H-M   'P 1'
#
loop_
_entity.id
_entity.type
_entity.pdbx_description
1 polymer ?
#
loop_
_entity_poly.entity_id
_entity_poly.type
_entity_poly.pdbx_seq_one_letter_code
_entity_poly.pdbx_strand_id
1 'polypeptide(L)'
;MSGTMPSLEEVVKIADPGEINRKEHLWGDRIVVMVGNVFAWLFPILMVAIVTQVVIRKMGNNQAWLDDLQWWLYGVAMMIGFAYAITTNSHVRVDIFHASFSREKQAKIELFGLGWLLLPFLALMFDVLLHYSWASFIVRESSDSPTGLQGLWMLKVSMPVLFVVAILATLTAMTRFLSVLRPPTLFGILVAGLPAFLFAAYRSANYALWWYVRFTQPELKIRKIAREPLLDNAMWIGVAIVALLLVVSYIAARRRTRPEG
;
A
#
# COMPACT_ATOMS: atom_id res chain seq x y z
N MET A 1 11.62 -44.14 3.61
CA MET A 1 11.09 -42.78 3.36
C MET A 1 11.61 -42.35 2.00
N SER A 2 10.82 -42.56 0.94
CA SER A 2 11.22 -42.19 -0.43
C SER A 2 11.19 -40.67 -0.55
N GLY A 3 12.36 -40.04 -0.45
CA GLY A 3 12.52 -38.62 -0.74
C GLY A 3 12.43 -38.39 -2.24
N THR A 4 11.21 -38.23 -2.75
CA THR A 4 11.00 -37.66 -4.08
C THR A 4 11.62 -36.27 -4.09
N MET A 5 12.57 -36.00 -4.99
CA MET A 5 13.13 -34.66 -5.13
C MET A 5 11.98 -33.66 -5.34
N PRO A 6 11.98 -32.51 -4.64
CA PRO A 6 10.97 -31.49 -4.84
C PRO A 6 10.98 -31.07 -6.31
N SER A 7 9.79 -30.88 -6.88
CA SER A 7 9.65 -30.40 -8.26
C SER A 7 10.34 -29.04 -8.42
N LEU A 8 10.80 -28.73 -9.65
CA LEU A 8 11.46 -27.44 -9.92
C LEU A 8 10.60 -26.25 -9.45
N GLU A 9 9.28 -26.35 -9.60
CA GLU A 9 8.33 -25.34 -9.12
C GLU A 9 8.29 -25.23 -7.59
N GLU A 10 8.38 -26.33 -6.85
CA GLU A 10 8.47 -26.30 -5.38
C GLU A 10 9.79 -25.70 -4.89
N VAL A 11 10.90 -25.99 -5.57
CA VAL A 11 12.21 -25.37 -5.26
C VAL A 11 12.18 -23.87 -5.54
N VAL A 12 11.63 -23.45 -6.70
CA VAL A 12 11.46 -22.04 -7.06
C VAL A 12 10.52 -21.34 -6.07
N LYS A 13 9.45 -22.01 -5.62
CA LYS A 13 8.51 -21.48 -4.61
C LYS A 13 9.20 -21.16 -3.29
N ILE A 14 10.24 -21.91 -2.91
CA ILE A 14 11.01 -21.69 -1.69
C ILE A 14 12.10 -20.63 -1.92
N ALA A 15 12.75 -20.62 -3.09
CA ALA A 15 13.93 -19.80 -3.35
C ALA A 15 13.60 -18.37 -3.84
N ASP A 16 12.57 -18.19 -4.67
CA ASP A 16 12.14 -16.88 -5.18
C ASP A 16 10.61 -16.82 -5.35
N PRO A 17 9.88 -16.37 -4.32
CA PRO A 17 8.43 -16.21 -4.39
C PRO A 17 7.97 -15.26 -5.50
N GLY A 18 8.83 -14.37 -5.99
CA GLY A 18 8.56 -13.39 -7.04
C GLY A 18 8.44 -13.99 -8.44
N GLU A 19 8.94 -15.21 -8.64
CA GLU A 19 8.84 -15.94 -9.91
C GLU A 19 7.57 -16.80 -10.00
N ILE A 20 6.87 -17.02 -8.88
CA ILE A 20 5.62 -17.78 -8.84
C ILE A 20 4.57 -17.06 -9.68
N ASN A 21 3.91 -17.78 -10.60
CA ASN A 21 2.85 -17.24 -11.47
C ASN A 21 3.26 -15.96 -12.22
N ARG A 22 4.55 -15.80 -12.55
CA ARG A 22 5.06 -14.61 -13.27
C ARG A 22 4.33 -14.31 -14.58
N LYS A 23 3.75 -15.33 -15.22
CA LYS A 23 2.91 -15.16 -16.42
C LYS A 23 1.60 -14.39 -16.15
N GLU A 24 1.09 -14.47 -14.92
CA GLU A 24 -0.12 -13.77 -14.46
C GLU A 24 0.19 -12.36 -13.89
N HIS A 25 1.48 -12.01 -13.71
CA HIS A 25 1.90 -10.73 -13.17
C HIS A 25 1.61 -9.58 -14.14
N LEU A 26 0.85 -8.60 -13.65
CA LEU A 26 0.62 -7.34 -14.32
C LEU A 26 1.86 -6.45 -14.20
N TRP A 27 1.88 -5.35 -14.96
CA TRP A 27 3.00 -4.41 -14.96
C TRP A 27 3.33 -3.88 -13.55
N GLY A 28 2.32 -3.59 -12.72
CA GLY A 28 2.54 -3.10 -11.35
C GLY A 28 3.09 -4.18 -10.41
N ASP A 29 2.75 -5.44 -10.62
CA ASP A 29 3.34 -6.55 -9.85
C ASP A 29 4.84 -6.67 -10.12
N ARG A 30 5.24 -6.50 -11.38
CA ARG A 30 6.65 -6.54 -11.78
C ARG A 30 7.43 -5.39 -11.13
N ILE A 31 6.85 -4.20 -11.04
CA ILE A 31 7.45 -3.06 -10.35
C ILE A 31 7.60 -3.37 -8.85
N VAL A 32 6.54 -3.86 -8.20
CA VAL A 32 6.58 -4.18 -6.77
C VAL A 32 7.59 -5.29 -6.47
N VAL A 33 7.65 -6.35 -7.29
CA VAL A 33 8.66 -7.42 -7.14
C VAL A 33 10.07 -6.87 -7.34
N MET A 34 10.30 -6.04 -8.36
CA MET A 34 11.61 -5.42 -8.59
C MET A 34 12.04 -4.56 -7.40
N VAL A 35 11.15 -3.68 -6.92
CA VAL A 35 11.40 -2.85 -5.73
C VAL A 35 11.65 -3.73 -4.50
N GLY A 36 10.86 -4.79 -4.31
CA GLY A 36 11.05 -5.77 -3.25
C GLY A 36 12.43 -6.42 -3.27
N ASN A 37 12.87 -6.90 -4.44
CA ASN A 37 14.16 -7.57 -4.58
C ASN A 37 15.34 -6.61 -4.34
N VAL A 38 15.22 -5.34 -4.73
CA VAL A 38 16.24 -4.32 -4.44
C VAL A 38 16.31 -4.03 -2.93
N PHE A 39 15.16 -3.81 -2.30
CA PHE A 39 15.11 -3.44 -0.88
C PHE A 39 15.24 -4.64 0.08
N ALA A 40 15.15 -5.87 -0.42
CA ALA A 40 15.44 -7.08 0.36
C ALA A 40 16.88 -7.06 0.93
N TRP A 41 17.82 -6.38 0.25
CA TRP A 41 19.18 -6.17 0.75
C TRP A 41 19.27 -5.32 2.01
N LEU A 42 18.21 -4.60 2.40
CA LEU A 42 18.16 -3.92 3.68
C LEU A 42 18.16 -4.90 4.86
N PHE A 43 17.67 -6.13 4.72
CA PHE A 43 17.68 -7.13 5.80
C PHE A 43 19.08 -7.58 6.21
N PRO A 44 19.99 -8.01 5.30
CA PRO A 44 21.36 -8.32 5.69
C PRO A 44 22.10 -7.08 6.21
N ILE A 45 21.85 -5.87 5.67
CA ILE A 45 22.42 -4.63 6.21
C ILE A 45 21.94 -4.39 7.66
N LEU A 46 20.65 -4.57 7.90
CA LEU A 46 20.04 -4.48 9.23
C LEU A 46 20.64 -5.52 10.18
N MET A 47 20.83 -6.76 9.74
CA MET A 47 21.48 -7.81 10.53
C MET A 47 22.90 -7.39 10.95
N VAL A 48 23.70 -6.86 10.02
CA VAL A 48 25.05 -6.35 10.32
C VAL A 48 24.98 -5.20 11.34
N ALA A 49 24.02 -4.28 11.19
CA ALA A 49 23.82 -3.18 12.13
C ALA A 49 23.48 -3.69 13.55
N ILE A 50 22.56 -4.65 13.66
CA ILE A 50 22.18 -5.29 14.93
C ILE A 50 23.38 -5.97 15.58
N VAL A 51 24.12 -6.81 14.83
CA VAL A 51 25.30 -7.53 15.35
C VAL A 51 26.36 -6.54 15.82
N THR A 52 26.62 -5.49 15.03
CA THR A 52 27.55 -4.42 15.39
C THR A 52 27.14 -3.74 16.71
N GLN A 53 25.86 -3.41 16.87
CA GLN A 53 25.36 -2.80 18.10
C GLN A 53 25.52 -3.72 19.31
N VAL A 54 25.23 -5.01 19.16
CA VAL A 54 25.38 -6.00 20.24
C VAL A 54 26.84 -6.13 20.68
N VAL A 55 27.79 -6.13 19.73
CA VAL A 55 29.23 -6.17 20.05
C VAL A 55 29.68 -4.91 20.78
N ILE A 56 29.33 -3.73 20.26
CA ILE A 56 29.68 -2.45 20.89
C ILE A 56 29.07 -2.34 22.30
N ARG A 57 27.81 -2.77 22.46
CA ARG A 57 27.11 -2.83 23.75
C ARG A 57 27.80 -3.75 24.74
N LYS A 58 28.30 -4.90 24.29
CA LYS A 58 29.08 -5.81 25.14
C LYS A 58 30.42 -5.20 25.59
N MET A 59 31.00 -4.31 24.79
CA MET A 59 32.22 -3.56 25.13
C MET A 59 31.97 -2.36 26.07
N GLY A 60 30.73 -2.16 26.53
CA GLY A 60 30.36 -1.10 27.48
C GLY A 60 29.94 0.22 26.84
N ASN A 61 29.85 0.30 25.51
CA ASN A 61 29.40 1.49 24.78
C ASN A 61 28.01 1.26 24.17
N ASN A 62 27.08 2.22 24.26
CA ASN A 62 25.80 2.13 23.53
C ASN A 62 25.63 3.33 22.60
N GLN A 63 25.37 3.06 21.32
CA GLN A 63 25.25 4.10 20.29
C GLN A 63 23.79 4.28 19.89
N ALA A 64 23.14 5.36 20.35
CA ALA A 64 21.72 5.60 20.09
C ALA A 64 21.41 5.74 18.58
N TRP A 65 22.29 6.37 17.81
CA TRP A 65 22.11 6.49 16.35
C TRP A 65 22.05 5.13 15.64
N LEU A 66 22.74 4.10 16.17
CA LEU A 66 22.74 2.77 15.59
C LEU A 66 21.43 2.03 15.90
N ASP A 67 20.82 2.28 17.05
CA ASP A 67 19.46 1.80 17.36
C ASP A 67 18.44 2.49 16.42
N ASP A 68 18.53 3.81 16.25
CA ASP A 68 17.65 4.54 15.34
C ASP A 68 17.79 4.04 13.89
N LEU A 69 19.02 3.84 13.40
CA LEU A 69 19.26 3.31 12.06
C LEU A 69 18.61 1.93 11.87
N GLN A 70 18.66 1.06 12.88
CA GLN A 70 18.01 -0.25 12.81
C GLN A 70 16.50 -0.10 12.66
N TRP A 71 15.86 0.80 13.41
CA TRP A 71 14.42 1.07 13.28
C TRP A 71 14.06 1.60 11.89
N TRP A 72 14.90 2.47 11.32
CA TRP A 72 14.67 3.04 10.00
C TRP A 72 14.79 1.97 8.90
N LEU A 73 15.86 1.18 8.93
CA LEU A 73 16.09 0.08 7.99
C LEU A 73 14.96 -0.96 8.08
N TYR A 74 14.59 -1.36 9.30
CA TYR A 74 13.51 -2.31 9.53
C TYR A 74 12.16 -1.77 9.03
N GLY A 75 11.80 -0.54 9.37
CA GLY A 75 10.54 0.07 8.94
C GLY A 75 10.38 0.12 7.42
N VAL A 76 11.42 0.55 6.71
CA VAL A 76 11.42 0.61 5.24
C VAL A 76 11.37 -0.80 4.64
N ALA A 77 12.22 -1.72 5.12
CA ALA A 77 12.26 -3.09 4.62
C ALA A 77 10.93 -3.83 4.82
N MET A 78 10.30 -3.66 5.99
CA MET A 78 9.03 -4.31 6.31
C MET A 78 7.87 -3.79 5.48
N MET A 79 7.80 -2.48 5.21
CA MET A 79 6.72 -1.92 4.39
C MET A 79 6.83 -2.36 2.93
N ILE A 80 8.04 -2.48 2.39
CA ILE A 80 8.23 -3.02 1.05
C ILE A 80 7.97 -4.51 1.02
N GLY A 81 8.44 -5.24 2.04
CA GLY A 81 8.14 -6.66 2.24
C GLY A 81 6.63 -6.92 2.32
N PHE A 82 5.86 -6.01 2.94
CA PHE A 82 4.40 -6.08 2.96
C PHE A 82 3.79 -5.96 1.56
N ALA A 83 4.20 -4.97 0.76
CA ALA A 83 3.74 -4.85 -0.63
C ALA A 83 4.14 -6.07 -1.47
N TYR A 84 5.36 -6.57 -1.30
CA TYR A 84 5.84 -7.80 -1.95
C TYR A 84 5.02 -9.03 -1.56
N ALA A 85 4.67 -9.17 -0.27
CA ALA A 85 3.85 -10.27 0.22
C ALA A 85 2.41 -10.22 -0.30
N ILE A 86 1.86 -9.02 -0.59
CA ILE A 86 0.55 -8.88 -1.25
C ILE A 86 0.65 -9.40 -2.68
N THR A 87 1.68 -8.99 -3.42
CA THR A 87 1.89 -9.39 -4.81
C THR A 87 2.12 -10.90 -4.95
N THR A 88 3.00 -11.47 -4.14
CA THR A 88 3.34 -12.91 -4.15
C THR A 88 2.35 -13.79 -3.40
N ASN A 89 1.34 -13.17 -2.77
CA ASN A 89 0.34 -13.86 -1.99
C ASN A 89 0.96 -14.74 -0.86
N SER A 90 2.01 -14.21 -0.23
CA SER A 90 2.77 -14.89 0.83
C SER A 90 2.21 -14.65 2.24
N HIS A 91 1.00 -14.09 2.34
CA HIS A 91 0.36 -13.86 3.62
C HIS A 91 -0.09 -15.18 4.25
N VAL A 92 0.06 -15.30 5.58
CA VAL A 92 -0.43 -16.46 6.32
C VAL A 92 -1.95 -16.46 6.25
N ARG A 93 -2.50 -17.26 5.34
CA ARG A 93 -3.93 -17.55 5.27
C ARG A 93 -4.24 -18.64 6.28
N VAL A 94 -5.50 -18.71 6.72
CA VAL A 94 -5.96 -19.90 7.45
C VAL A 94 -6.16 -21.01 6.43
N ASP A 95 -5.05 -21.61 5.99
CA ASP A 95 -4.96 -22.50 4.83
C ASP A 95 -5.89 -23.71 4.91
N ILE A 96 -6.26 -24.12 6.13
CA ILE A 96 -7.18 -25.25 6.39
C ILE A 96 -8.57 -25.00 5.80
N PHE A 97 -9.07 -23.76 5.85
CA PHE A 97 -10.38 -23.43 5.25
C PHE A 97 -10.27 -23.10 3.76
N HIS A 98 -9.12 -22.57 3.32
CA HIS A 98 -8.91 -22.22 1.91
C HIS A 98 -8.75 -23.45 1.01
N ALA A 99 -8.10 -24.51 1.48
CA ALA A 99 -7.85 -25.72 0.70
C ALA A 99 -9.12 -26.44 0.22
N SER A 100 -10.24 -26.26 0.93
CA SER A 100 -11.53 -26.88 0.58
C SER A 100 -12.43 -26.00 -0.30
N PHE A 101 -12.03 -24.77 -0.61
CA PHE A 101 -12.83 -23.84 -1.41
C PHE A 101 -12.52 -23.92 -2.90
N SER A 102 -13.56 -23.74 -3.74
CA SER A 102 -13.36 -23.60 -5.19
C SER A 102 -12.55 -22.35 -5.51
N ARG A 103 -11.86 -22.36 -6.67
CA ARG A 103 -11.06 -21.22 -7.15
C ARG A 103 -11.85 -19.90 -7.19
N GLU A 104 -13.14 -19.97 -7.55
CA GLU A 104 -14.03 -18.80 -7.53
C GLU A 104 -14.35 -18.29 -6.12
N LYS A 105 -14.60 -19.19 -5.17
CA LYS A 105 -14.90 -18.79 -3.79
C LYS A 105 -13.68 -18.16 -3.14
N GLN A 106 -12.49 -18.72 -3.39
CA GLN A 106 -11.23 -18.11 -2.97
C GLN A 106 -11.08 -16.71 -3.56
N ALA A 107 -11.25 -16.54 -4.89
CA ALA A 107 -11.14 -15.23 -5.53
C ALA A 107 -12.13 -14.19 -4.97
N LYS A 108 -13.37 -14.58 -4.63
CA LYS A 108 -14.36 -13.68 -4.01
C LYS A 108 -13.92 -13.23 -2.61
N ILE A 109 -13.41 -14.14 -1.79
CA ILE A 109 -12.93 -13.82 -0.44
C ILE A 109 -11.73 -12.88 -0.50
N GLU A 110 -10.76 -13.17 -1.38
CA GLU A 110 -9.58 -12.33 -1.58
C GLU A 110 -9.95 -10.94 -2.09
N LEU A 111 -10.87 -10.86 -3.06
CA LEU A 111 -11.33 -9.58 -3.60
C LEU A 111 -12.02 -8.72 -2.53
N PHE A 112 -12.80 -9.35 -1.64
CA PHE A 112 -13.40 -8.67 -0.50
C PHE A 112 -12.34 -8.21 0.51
N GLY A 113 -11.43 -9.10 0.93
CA GLY A 113 -10.37 -8.76 1.89
C GLY A 113 -9.46 -7.65 1.39
N LEU A 114 -9.01 -7.73 0.14
CA LEU A 114 -8.17 -6.71 -0.47
C LEU A 114 -8.93 -5.41 -0.72
N GLY A 115 -10.14 -5.47 -1.28
CA GLY A 115 -10.87 -4.29 -1.72
C GLY A 115 -11.64 -3.55 -0.63
N TRP A 116 -12.27 -4.28 0.30
CA TRP A 116 -13.15 -3.71 1.33
C TRP A 116 -12.47 -3.53 2.68
N LEU A 117 -11.37 -4.25 2.95
CA LEU A 117 -10.66 -4.13 4.23
C LEU A 117 -9.28 -3.48 4.03
N LEU A 118 -8.42 -4.06 3.20
CA LEU A 118 -7.04 -3.60 3.06
C LEU A 118 -6.93 -2.26 2.33
N LEU A 119 -7.51 -2.14 1.13
CA LEU A 119 -7.40 -0.93 0.32
C LEU A 119 -7.91 0.34 1.03
N PRO A 120 -9.06 0.36 1.74
CA PRO A 120 -9.48 1.55 2.48
C PRO A 120 -8.57 1.86 3.68
N PHE A 121 -8.04 0.83 4.35
CA PHE A 121 -7.03 1.02 5.39
C PHE A 121 -5.77 1.69 4.83
N LEU A 122 -5.25 1.20 3.69
CA LEU A 122 -4.08 1.78 3.05
C LEU A 122 -4.33 3.22 2.59
N ALA A 123 -5.50 3.52 2.03
CA ALA A 123 -5.88 4.87 1.63
C ALA A 123 -5.97 5.83 2.83
N LEU A 124 -6.55 5.38 3.95
CA LEU A 124 -6.61 6.14 5.20
C LEU A 124 -5.21 6.41 5.77
N MET A 125 -4.36 5.38 5.83
CA MET A 125 -3.00 5.52 6.35
C MET A 125 -2.16 6.44 5.48
N PHE A 126 -2.28 6.34 4.15
CA PHE A 126 -1.62 7.28 3.24
C PHE A 126 -2.00 8.74 3.57
N ASP A 127 -3.30 9.01 3.76
CA ASP A 127 -3.78 10.35 4.10
C ASP A 127 -3.22 10.87 5.43
N VAL A 128 -3.28 10.05 6.47
CA VAL A 128 -2.76 10.41 7.81
C VAL A 128 -1.25 10.65 7.76
N LEU A 129 -0.51 9.74 7.13
CA LEU A 129 0.94 9.81 7.04
C LEU A 129 1.43 10.98 6.19
N LEU A 130 0.65 11.42 5.20
CA LEU A 130 0.98 12.59 4.40
C LEU A 130 1.04 13.87 5.26
N HIS A 131 0.07 14.08 6.16
CA HIS A 131 0.13 15.23 7.08
C HIS A 131 1.19 15.05 8.16
N TYR A 132 1.31 13.82 8.69
CA TYR A 132 2.28 13.52 9.75
C TYR A 132 3.72 13.74 9.28
N SER A 133 4.03 13.29 8.06
CA SER A 133 5.33 13.49 7.43
C SER A 133 5.59 14.96 7.10
N TRP A 134 4.58 15.68 6.62
CA TRP A 134 4.69 17.11 6.35
C TRP A 134 4.99 17.93 7.61
N ALA A 135 4.27 17.65 8.70
CA ALA A 135 4.51 18.28 10.00
C ALA A 135 5.94 18.02 10.50
N SER A 136 6.41 16.78 10.40
CA SER A 136 7.78 16.39 10.78
C SER A 136 8.85 17.08 9.93
N PHE A 137 8.60 17.20 8.62
CA PHE A 137 9.50 17.87 7.68
C PHE A 137 9.69 19.35 8.00
N ILE A 138 8.60 20.07 8.29
CA ILE A 138 8.65 21.50 8.62
C ILE A 138 9.51 21.76 9.85
N VAL A 139 9.35 20.94 10.91
CA VAL A 139 10.10 21.10 12.15
C VAL A 139 11.52 20.50 12.09
N ARG A 140 11.89 19.89 10.96
CA ARG A 140 13.14 19.15 10.77
C ARG A 140 13.42 18.20 11.94
N GLU A 141 12.43 17.34 12.21
CA GLU A 141 12.46 16.45 13.36
C GLU A 141 13.72 15.57 13.40
N SER A 142 14.28 15.41 14.60
CA SER A 142 15.47 14.60 14.87
C SER A 142 15.13 13.53 15.90
N SER A 143 16.02 12.56 16.10
CA SER A 143 15.89 11.59 17.17
C SER A 143 15.71 12.24 18.54
N ASP A 144 14.92 11.61 19.41
CA ASP A 144 14.75 11.98 20.82
C ASP A 144 16.04 11.80 21.62
N SER A 145 16.94 10.95 21.14
CA SER A 145 18.24 10.72 21.78
C SER A 145 19.24 11.83 21.38
N PRO A 146 19.97 12.44 22.34
CA PRO A 146 20.97 13.46 22.04
C PRO A 146 22.08 13.01 21.08
N THR A 147 22.41 11.71 21.09
CA THR A 147 23.39 11.06 20.21
C THR A 147 22.71 10.20 19.13
N GLY A 148 21.41 10.40 18.91
CA GLY A 148 20.60 9.67 17.95
C GLY A 148 20.78 10.15 16.51
N LEU A 149 20.14 9.45 15.58
CA LEU A 149 20.25 9.76 14.16
C LEU A 149 19.45 11.04 13.84
N GLN A 150 20.13 12.02 13.24
CA GLN A 150 19.47 13.25 12.83
C GLN A 150 18.62 13.02 11.58
N GLY A 151 17.56 13.82 11.44
CA GLY A 151 16.72 13.80 10.25
C GLY A 151 15.63 12.74 10.24
N LEU A 152 15.00 12.45 11.39
CA LEU A 152 13.85 11.55 11.53
C LEU A 152 12.72 11.85 10.55
N TRP A 153 12.59 13.11 10.14
CA TRP A 153 11.68 13.53 9.08
C TRP A 153 11.89 12.79 7.75
N MET A 154 13.12 12.37 7.42
CA MET A 154 13.41 11.61 6.18
C MET A 154 12.69 10.27 6.19
N LEU A 155 12.75 9.56 7.32
CA LEU A 155 12.00 8.31 7.50
C LEU A 155 10.50 8.58 7.38
N LYS A 156 9.97 9.60 8.07
CA LYS A 156 8.53 9.88 8.05
C LYS A 156 8.03 10.28 6.66
N VAL A 157 8.83 11.02 5.88
CA VAL A 157 8.52 11.38 4.47
C VAL A 157 8.56 10.17 3.54
N SER A 158 9.38 9.16 3.84
CA SER A 158 9.37 7.91 3.07
C SER A 158 8.09 7.09 3.26
N MET A 159 7.43 7.18 4.43
CA MET A 159 6.28 6.33 4.77
C MET A 159 5.10 6.47 3.78
N PRO A 160 4.61 7.67 3.40
CA PRO A 160 3.57 7.79 2.38
C PRO A 160 3.94 7.11 1.05
N VAL A 161 5.20 7.21 0.62
CA VAL A 161 5.67 6.57 -0.62
C VAL A 161 5.54 5.05 -0.53
N LEU A 162 5.91 4.47 0.62
CA LEU A 162 5.78 3.03 0.86
C LEU A 162 4.32 2.56 0.84
N PHE A 163 3.40 3.37 1.36
CA PHE A 163 1.96 3.10 1.25
C PHE A 163 1.45 3.18 -0.18
N VAL A 164 1.98 4.07 -1.03
CA VAL A 164 1.64 4.09 -2.46
C VAL A 164 2.04 2.78 -3.15
N VAL A 165 3.21 2.23 -2.82
CA VAL A 165 3.65 0.93 -3.34
C VAL A 165 2.72 -0.19 -2.89
N ALA A 166 2.29 -0.19 -1.63
CA ALA A 166 1.32 -1.16 -1.10
C ALA A 166 -0.08 -1.02 -1.75
N ILE A 167 -0.53 0.20 -2.01
CA ILE A 167 -1.78 0.48 -2.75
C ILE A 167 -1.68 -0.07 -4.18
N LEU A 168 -0.56 0.16 -4.87
CA LEU A 168 -0.32 -0.39 -6.20
C LEU A 168 -0.37 -1.93 -6.18
N ALA A 169 0.33 -2.56 -5.23
CA ALA A 169 0.32 -4.01 -5.06
C ALA A 169 -1.09 -4.57 -4.79
N THR A 170 -1.88 -3.86 -3.99
CA THR A 170 -3.27 -4.24 -3.68
C THR A 170 -4.16 -4.12 -4.92
N LEU A 171 -4.04 -3.02 -5.68
CA LEU A 171 -4.81 -2.82 -6.90
C LEU A 171 -4.50 -3.89 -7.95
N THR A 172 -3.23 -4.23 -8.17
CA THR A 172 -2.85 -5.30 -9.12
C THR A 172 -3.26 -6.69 -8.63
N ALA A 173 -3.17 -6.97 -7.33
CA ALA A 173 -3.70 -8.22 -6.77
C ALA A 173 -5.22 -8.32 -6.96
N MET A 174 -5.96 -7.24 -6.71
CA MET A 174 -7.40 -7.19 -6.92
C MET A 174 -7.79 -7.43 -8.38
N THR A 175 -7.08 -6.84 -9.34
CA THR A 175 -7.36 -7.07 -10.76
C THR A 175 -7.10 -8.52 -11.18
N ARG A 176 -6.05 -9.17 -10.64
CA ARG A 176 -5.81 -10.61 -10.86
C ARG A 176 -6.96 -11.46 -10.30
N PHE A 177 -7.38 -11.24 -9.05
CA PHE A 177 -8.50 -12.00 -8.48
C PHE A 177 -9.83 -11.70 -9.20
N LEU A 178 -10.03 -10.47 -9.66
CA LEU A 178 -11.20 -10.12 -10.47
C LEU A 178 -11.21 -10.89 -11.80
N SER A 179 -10.04 -11.04 -12.44
CA SER A 179 -9.89 -11.74 -13.73
C SER A 179 -10.31 -13.21 -13.67
N VAL A 180 -10.26 -13.84 -12.50
CA VAL A 180 -10.74 -15.22 -12.26
C VAL A 180 -12.26 -15.30 -12.37
N LEU A 181 -12.97 -14.23 -11.99
CA LEU A 181 -14.44 -14.20 -11.94
C LEU A 181 -15.07 -13.61 -13.21
N ARG A 182 -14.44 -12.58 -13.78
CA ARG A 182 -14.94 -11.83 -14.93
C ARG A 182 -13.81 -11.05 -15.60
N PRO A 183 -13.95 -10.62 -16.87
CA PRO A 183 -12.95 -9.76 -17.50
C PRO A 183 -12.69 -8.50 -16.65
N PRO A 184 -11.41 -8.12 -16.43
CA PRO A 184 -11.05 -6.99 -15.58
C PRO A 184 -11.45 -5.67 -16.26
N THR A 185 -12.63 -5.17 -15.90
CA THR A 185 -13.14 -3.87 -16.35
C THR A 185 -12.94 -2.83 -15.26
N LEU A 186 -12.78 -1.56 -15.64
CA LEU A 186 -12.66 -0.45 -14.67
C LEU A 186 -13.84 -0.42 -13.71
N PHE A 187 -15.06 -0.64 -14.22
CA PHE A 187 -16.26 -0.78 -13.41
C PHE A 187 -16.10 -1.87 -12.34
N GLY A 188 -15.57 -3.02 -12.72
CA GLY A 188 -15.40 -4.11 -11.78
C GLY A 188 -14.38 -3.84 -10.68
N ILE A 189 -13.32 -3.09 -10.99
CA ILE A 189 -12.31 -2.64 -10.02
C ILE A 189 -12.92 -1.62 -9.07
N LEU A 190 -13.63 -0.61 -9.60
CA LEU A 190 -14.29 0.44 -8.80
C LEU A 190 -15.30 -0.15 -7.81
N VAL A 191 -16.08 -1.15 -8.23
CA VAL A 191 -17.03 -1.85 -7.35
C VAL A 191 -16.30 -2.69 -6.29
N ALA A 192 -15.23 -3.39 -6.67
CA ALA A 192 -14.47 -4.22 -5.74
C ALA A 192 -13.78 -3.41 -4.63
N GLY A 193 -13.30 -2.21 -4.94
CA GLY A 193 -12.63 -1.30 -4.00
C GLY A 193 -13.48 -0.12 -3.54
N LEU A 194 -14.81 -0.22 -3.64
CA LEU A 194 -15.73 0.91 -3.48
C LEU A 194 -15.48 1.76 -2.21
N PRO A 195 -15.28 1.19 -1.01
CA PRO A 195 -15.01 1.98 0.19
C PRO A 195 -13.78 2.87 0.06
N ALA A 196 -12.70 2.35 -0.53
CA ALA A 196 -11.46 3.09 -0.72
C ALA A 196 -11.62 4.21 -1.76
N PHE A 197 -12.31 3.96 -2.87
CA PHE A 197 -12.55 4.98 -3.90
C PHE A 197 -13.46 6.10 -3.40
N LEU A 198 -14.49 5.78 -2.61
CA LEU A 198 -15.33 6.79 -1.94
C LEU A 198 -14.51 7.64 -0.99
N PHE A 199 -13.70 7.01 -0.14
CA PHE A 199 -12.81 7.73 0.78
C PHE A 199 -11.84 8.64 0.02
N ALA A 200 -11.17 8.12 -1.01
CA ALA A 200 -10.22 8.88 -1.82
C ALA A 200 -10.87 10.06 -2.56
N ALA A 201 -12.06 9.86 -3.14
CA ALA A 201 -12.80 10.91 -3.83
C ALA A 201 -13.28 11.99 -2.85
N TYR A 202 -13.83 11.59 -1.69
CA TYR A 202 -14.18 12.51 -0.61
C TYR A 202 -12.98 13.34 -0.17
N ARG A 203 -11.85 12.68 0.12
CA ARG A 203 -10.65 13.35 0.60
C ARG A 203 -10.07 14.29 -0.44
N SER A 204 -10.04 13.89 -1.70
CA SER A 204 -9.60 14.74 -2.83
C SER A 204 -10.49 15.97 -3.00
N ALA A 205 -11.81 15.80 -2.93
CA ALA A 205 -12.76 16.92 -2.99
C ALA A 205 -12.57 17.87 -1.79
N ASN A 206 -12.35 17.32 -0.59
CA ASN A 206 -12.08 18.12 0.61
C ASN A 206 -10.79 18.95 0.46
N TYR A 207 -9.71 18.37 -0.06
CA TYR A 207 -8.47 19.11 -0.32
C TYR A 207 -8.62 20.17 -1.41
N ALA A 208 -9.33 19.86 -2.50
CA ALA A 208 -9.58 20.81 -3.57
C ALA A 208 -10.35 22.04 -3.05
N LEU A 209 -11.39 21.81 -2.25
CA LEU A 209 -12.15 22.88 -1.60
C LEU A 209 -11.32 23.64 -0.57
N TRP A 210 -10.51 22.93 0.21
CA TRP A 210 -9.61 23.57 1.18
C TRP A 210 -8.63 24.53 0.51
N TRP A 211 -8.00 24.10 -0.59
CA TRP A 211 -7.09 24.95 -1.37
C TRP A 211 -7.83 26.09 -2.06
N TYR A 212 -9.02 25.83 -2.58
CA TYR A 212 -9.87 26.87 -3.17
C TYR A 212 -10.18 27.98 -2.16
N VAL A 213 -10.60 27.65 -0.93
CA VAL A 213 -10.82 28.63 0.14
C VAL A 213 -9.51 29.35 0.49
N ARG A 214 -8.39 28.61 0.60
CA ARG A 214 -7.08 29.20 0.93
C ARG A 214 -6.63 30.26 -0.08
N PHE A 215 -6.93 30.08 -1.37
CA PHE A 215 -6.57 31.04 -2.42
C PHE A 215 -7.57 32.19 -2.57
N THR A 216 -8.85 31.94 -2.32
CA THR A 216 -9.90 32.97 -2.46
C THR A 216 -10.00 33.89 -1.24
N GLN A 217 -9.70 33.39 -0.04
CA GLN A 217 -9.80 34.12 1.23
C GLN A 217 -8.50 33.99 2.02
N PRO A 218 -7.40 34.65 1.59
CA PRO A 218 -6.09 34.49 2.19
C PRO A 218 -5.98 35.02 3.63
N GLU A 219 -6.89 35.89 4.05
CA GLU A 219 -7.00 36.47 5.39
C GLU A 219 -7.54 35.48 6.45
N LEU A 220 -8.18 34.39 6.03
CA LEU A 220 -8.69 33.39 6.96
C LEU A 220 -7.54 32.64 7.65
N LYS A 221 -7.63 32.55 8.98
CA LYS A 221 -6.74 31.68 9.76
C LYS A 221 -6.94 30.22 9.32
N ILE A 222 -5.84 29.49 9.11
CA ILE A 222 -5.82 28.08 8.67
C ILE A 222 -6.81 27.19 9.45
N ARG A 223 -6.92 27.39 10.77
CA ARG A 223 -7.82 26.61 11.65
C ARG A 223 -9.32 26.83 11.37
N LYS A 224 -9.70 27.95 10.75
CA LYS A 224 -11.09 28.28 10.42
C LYS A 224 -11.51 27.74 9.06
N ILE A 225 -10.57 27.53 8.13
CA ILE A 225 -10.85 27.00 6.79
C ILE A 225 -11.59 25.65 6.88
N ALA A 226 -11.19 24.80 7.83
CA ALA A 226 -11.82 23.49 8.04
C ALA A 226 -13.29 23.56 8.53
N ARG A 227 -13.78 24.75 8.92
CA ARG A 227 -15.15 24.98 9.41
C ARG A 227 -16.02 25.75 8.41
N GLU A 228 -15.50 26.01 7.22
CA GLU A 228 -16.28 26.69 6.18
C GLU A 228 -17.41 25.78 5.68
N PRO A 229 -18.65 26.29 5.53
CA PRO A 229 -19.80 25.49 5.07
C PRO A 229 -19.58 24.82 3.70
N LEU A 230 -18.69 25.39 2.87
CA LEU A 230 -18.30 24.80 1.60
C LEU A 230 -17.72 23.38 1.76
N LEU A 231 -16.96 23.13 2.83
CA LEU A 231 -16.31 21.84 3.05
C LEU A 231 -17.29 20.74 3.47
N ASP A 232 -18.47 21.08 4.00
CA ASP A 232 -19.52 20.12 4.35
C ASP A 232 -20.05 19.40 3.11
N ASN A 233 -19.98 20.06 1.93
CA ASN A 233 -20.37 19.48 0.65
C ASN A 233 -19.33 18.51 0.06
N ALA A 234 -18.12 18.42 0.63
CA ALA A 234 -17.05 17.58 0.09
C ALA A 234 -17.45 16.10 -0.01
N MET A 235 -18.24 15.60 0.94
CA MET A 235 -18.75 14.21 0.93
C MET A 235 -19.65 13.97 -0.29
N TRP A 236 -20.62 14.85 -0.53
CA TRP A 236 -21.53 14.74 -1.65
C TRP A 236 -20.83 14.88 -3.00
N ILE A 237 -19.84 15.76 -3.10
CA ILE A 237 -18.99 15.88 -4.29
C ILE A 237 -18.22 14.57 -4.53
N GLY A 238 -17.61 13.99 -3.50
CA GLY A 238 -16.90 12.72 -3.60
C GLY A 238 -17.83 11.57 -4.06
N VAL A 239 -19.02 11.47 -3.49
CA VAL A 239 -20.05 10.50 -3.89
C VAL A 239 -20.45 10.71 -5.35
N ALA A 240 -20.70 11.95 -5.77
CA ALA A 240 -21.06 12.27 -7.15
C ALA A 240 -19.95 11.90 -8.15
N ILE A 241 -18.69 12.16 -7.82
CA ILE A 241 -17.53 11.77 -8.63
C ILE A 241 -17.49 10.25 -8.82
N VAL A 242 -17.60 9.48 -7.73
CA VAL A 242 -17.57 8.01 -7.81
C VAL A 242 -18.78 7.47 -8.56
N ALA A 243 -19.98 8.02 -8.33
CA ALA A 243 -21.19 7.63 -9.06
C ALA A 243 -21.03 7.89 -10.57
N LEU A 244 -20.50 9.05 -10.96
CA LEU A 244 -20.22 9.37 -12.36
C LEU A 244 -19.20 8.40 -12.96
N LEU A 245 -18.10 8.12 -12.25
CA LEU A 245 -17.08 7.16 -12.69
C LEU A 245 -17.67 5.76 -12.87
N LEU A 246 -18.55 5.32 -11.96
CA LEU A 246 -19.26 4.04 -12.07
C LEU A 246 -20.18 4.01 -13.29
N VAL A 247 -20.96 5.06 -13.55
CA VAL A 247 -21.84 5.14 -14.73
C VAL A 247 -21.05 5.13 -16.03
N VAL A 248 -20.02 5.98 -16.14
CA VAL A 248 -19.18 6.07 -17.34
C VAL A 248 -18.45 4.74 -17.59
N SER A 249 -17.86 4.14 -16.55
CA SER A 249 -17.18 2.86 -16.67
C SER A 249 -18.12 1.70 -16.98
N TYR A 250 -19.35 1.71 -16.46
CA TYR A 250 -20.39 0.74 -16.79
C TYR A 250 -20.79 0.81 -18.27
N ILE A 251 -21.03 2.02 -18.80
CA ILE A 251 -21.36 2.23 -20.22
C ILE A 251 -20.20 1.75 -21.11
N ALA A 252 -18.96 2.11 -20.75
CA ALA A 252 -17.78 1.68 -21.49
C ALA A 252 -17.60 0.15 -21.48
N ALA A 253 -17.83 -0.49 -20.34
CA ALA A 253 -17.77 -1.95 -20.21
C ALA A 253 -18.83 -2.63 -21.09
N ARG A 254 -20.06 -2.12 -21.11
CA ARG A 254 -21.16 -2.67 -21.93
C ARG A 254 -20.94 -2.51 -23.43
N ARG A 255 -20.26 -1.43 -23.85
CA ARG A 255 -19.90 -1.23 -25.27
C ARG A 255 -18.90 -2.26 -25.77
N ARG A 256 -17.94 -2.68 -24.92
CA ARG A 256 -16.93 -3.72 -25.27
C ARG A 256 -17.52 -5.13 -25.43
N THR A 257 -18.69 -5.40 -24.86
CA THR A 257 -19.33 -6.72 -24.90
C THR A 257 -20.40 -6.86 -25.98
N ARG A 258 -20.67 -5.82 -26.78
CA ARG A 258 -21.55 -5.96 -27.94
C ARG A 258 -20.75 -6.61 -29.08
N PRO A 259 -21.19 -7.75 -29.64
CA PRO A 259 -20.57 -8.27 -30.85
C PRO A 259 -20.79 -7.27 -31.98
N GLU A 260 -19.74 -6.99 -32.74
CA GLU A 260 -19.85 -6.24 -34.00
C GLU A 260 -20.78 -7.04 -34.92
N GLY A 261 -21.89 -6.42 -35.30
CA GLY A 261 -22.90 -7.01 -36.19
C GLY A 261 -22.49 -6.93 -37.64
#